data_AF-A0A4Q4X374-F1
#
_entry.id   AF-A0A4Q4X374-F1
#
_cell.length_a   1.000
_cell.length_b   1.000
_cell.length_c   1.000
_cell.angle_alpha   90.00
_cell.angle_beta   90.00
_cell.angle_gamma   90.00
#
_symmetry.space_group_name_H-M   'P 1'
#
loop_
_entity.id
_entity.type
_entity.pdbx_description
1 polymer ?
#
loop_
_entity_poly.entity_id
_entity_poly.type
_entity_poly.pdbx_seq_one_letter_code
_entity_poly.pdbx_strand_id
1 'polypeptide(L)'
;MSASLPRTFKAAVLEKANLPVVIKDIELKKPGRGQVLVKVIACGVCHTDIFEQGGFLGDVFPRTPGHELVGDIVAIGENITRFTGGERVGGSWHGGHDNSCRSCARGQYQMCDNAQVNGVSFDGGYAEYVLLREEAVVRVPKEADPAQVAPLLCAGVTVFNSMRKMHVEQGNTVAVQGVGGLGHLAIQYANKMGYHTVAMSSGDSKKDFAYQLGAHAYIDTTKEDPVSKLKEFGGAALIVATAPNPKAISPLVGGLQAGGKLVVLAPVGPVEFDTGVLVNKGASVHGWPSGHALDSEEAIKFSQDHGVKCIIEKFPLSDAAKAMEHCSSGNVRFRGVLTMQRWGGPPFQENQDISNAAPKDQRRFVIEGASLRDAPNQYAYLCSEVLKLNLIDASSEFGRLGSLPTARRMPNRNNNESVDDPKQSIRHDASEVRWNKTLEEFASDYLDSTCEFRHSGGPYGENLAIGCSNVTSCVEAWGNERGIYDFGDPQFTEETGHFTQLVWNDTTDIGCGRKLCGDDGWYLACEYWPRGNVEGA
;
A
#
# COMPACT_ATOMS: atom_id res chain seq x y z
N MET A 1 26.18 8.91 22.88
CA MET A 1 25.80 8.04 24.02
C MET A 1 24.84 6.99 23.48
N SER A 2 25.17 5.70 23.55
CA SER A 2 24.24 4.63 23.17
C SER A 2 23.04 4.71 24.11
N ALA A 3 21.84 4.95 23.58
CA ALA A 3 20.62 4.76 24.38
C ALA A 3 20.65 3.33 24.95
N SER A 4 20.35 3.17 26.24
CA SER A 4 20.25 1.84 26.85
C SER A 4 19.11 1.07 26.18
N LEU A 5 19.35 -0.20 25.83
CA LEU A 5 18.31 -1.07 25.25
C LEU A 5 17.15 -1.22 26.24
N PRO A 6 15.89 -1.22 25.77
CA PRO A 6 14.73 -1.39 26.64
C PRO A 6 14.66 -2.82 27.20
N ARG A 7 13.93 -3.00 28.31
CA ARG A 7 13.68 -4.33 28.88
C ARG A 7 12.67 -5.13 28.05
N THR A 8 11.65 -4.47 27.53
CA THR A 8 10.60 -5.05 26.69
C THR A 8 10.37 -4.18 25.47
N PHE A 9 9.74 -4.75 24.44
CA PHE A 9 9.36 -4.07 23.20
C PHE A 9 8.06 -4.62 22.63
N LYS A 10 7.39 -3.87 21.75
CA LYS A 10 6.14 -4.29 21.10
C LYS A 10 6.41 -5.18 19.88
N ALA A 11 5.62 -6.25 19.77
CA ALA A 11 5.58 -7.09 18.58
C ALA A 11 4.14 -7.52 18.28
N ALA A 12 3.82 -7.68 17.00
CA ALA A 12 2.61 -8.36 16.56
C ALA A 12 2.89 -9.88 16.52
N VAL A 13 2.10 -10.67 17.24
CA VAL A 13 2.31 -12.10 17.44
C VAL A 13 1.11 -12.89 16.94
N LEU A 14 1.38 -13.89 16.12
CA LEU A 14 0.44 -14.96 15.80
C LEU A 14 0.52 -16.00 16.92
N GLU A 15 -0.51 -16.09 17.76
CA GLU A 15 -0.51 -17.02 18.89
C GLU A 15 -0.82 -18.47 18.47
N LYS A 16 -1.69 -18.62 17.47
CA LYS A 16 -2.13 -19.89 16.88
C LYS A 16 -2.60 -19.65 15.45
N ALA A 17 -2.68 -20.73 14.67
CA ALA A 17 -3.29 -20.72 13.35
C ALA A 17 -4.73 -20.18 13.39
N ASN A 18 -5.12 -19.47 12.33
CA ASN A 18 -6.43 -18.88 12.07
C ASN A 18 -6.89 -17.82 13.08
N LEU A 19 -5.99 -17.31 13.92
CA LEU A 19 -6.26 -16.17 14.80
C LEU A 19 -5.65 -14.88 14.22
N PRO A 20 -6.27 -13.71 14.45
CA PRO A 20 -5.65 -12.42 14.13
C PRO A 20 -4.33 -12.27 14.90
N VAL A 21 -3.41 -11.51 14.32
CA VAL A 21 -2.18 -11.11 15.03
C VAL A 21 -2.55 -10.18 16.19
N VAL A 22 -1.88 -10.34 17.33
CA VAL A 22 -2.12 -9.52 18.54
C VAL A 22 -0.85 -8.80 18.96
N ILE A 23 -0.97 -7.56 19.44
CA ILE A 23 0.17 -6.79 19.93
C ILE A 23 0.52 -7.23 21.35
N LYS A 24 1.80 -7.53 21.59
CA LYS A 24 2.34 -7.97 22.88
C LYS A 24 3.62 -7.25 23.25
N ASP A 25 3.87 -7.13 24.55
CA ASP A 25 5.19 -6.80 25.09
C ASP A 25 6.05 -8.08 25.15
N ILE A 26 7.19 -8.05 24.48
CA ILE A 26 8.16 -9.14 24.42
C ILE A 26 9.41 -8.73 25.19
N GLU A 27 9.97 -9.65 25.98
CA GLU A 27 11.25 -9.43 26.64
C GLU A 27 12.38 -9.33 25.62
N LEU A 28 13.20 -8.27 25.71
CA LEU A 28 14.33 -8.09 24.83
C LEU A 28 15.43 -9.09 25.15
N LYS A 29 15.81 -9.88 24.14
CA LYS A 29 16.96 -10.79 24.20
C LYS A 29 18.18 -10.13 23.56
N LYS A 30 19.31 -10.21 24.25
CA LYS A 30 20.61 -9.79 23.67
C LYS A 30 21.02 -10.75 22.55
N PRO A 31 21.74 -10.28 21.53
CA PRO A 31 22.19 -11.15 20.46
C PRO A 31 23.19 -12.19 20.98
N GLY A 32 22.97 -13.46 20.62
CA GLY A 32 23.93 -14.53 20.83
C GLY A 32 25.04 -14.53 19.76
N ARG A 33 25.93 -15.53 19.80
CA ARG A 33 26.99 -15.70 18.80
C ARG A 33 26.42 -15.74 17.38
N GLY A 34 27.01 -14.96 16.46
CA GLY A 34 26.57 -14.89 15.06
C GLY A 34 25.22 -14.20 14.84
N GLN A 35 24.64 -13.56 15.86
CA GLN A 35 23.42 -12.79 15.74
C GLN A 35 23.66 -11.29 15.88
N VAL A 36 22.88 -10.49 15.14
CA VAL A 36 22.75 -9.04 15.36
C VAL A 36 21.37 -8.74 15.90
N LEU A 37 21.28 -7.74 16.79
CA LEU A 37 20.01 -7.17 17.22
C LEU A 37 19.74 -5.92 16.41
N VAL A 38 18.62 -5.92 15.70
CA VAL A 38 18.20 -4.83 14.82
C VAL A 38 17.01 -4.13 15.46
N LYS A 39 17.08 -2.80 15.56
CA LYS A 39 15.91 -1.96 15.83
C LYS A 39 15.20 -1.72 14.51
N VAL A 40 14.04 -2.33 14.35
CA VAL A 40 13.30 -2.32 13.08
C VAL A 40 12.69 -0.94 12.87
N ILE A 41 12.70 -0.47 11.62
CA ILE A 41 12.09 0.80 11.20
C ILE A 41 10.85 0.52 10.38
N ALA A 42 10.94 -0.40 9.42
CA ALA A 42 9.85 -0.80 8.56
C ALA A 42 9.88 -2.32 8.28
N CYS A 43 8.71 -2.92 8.08
CA CYS A 43 8.59 -4.30 7.60
C CYS A 43 7.46 -4.42 6.58
N GLY A 44 7.74 -4.99 5.41
CA GLY A 44 6.71 -5.27 4.41
C GLY A 44 5.72 -6.33 4.89
N VAL A 45 4.48 -6.21 4.42
CA VAL A 45 3.39 -7.18 4.64
C VAL A 45 3.21 -7.99 3.37
N CYS A 46 3.36 -9.31 3.48
CA CYS A 46 3.34 -10.24 2.37
C CYS A 46 2.19 -11.23 2.47
N HIS A 47 1.82 -11.82 1.32
CA HIS A 47 0.86 -12.92 1.31
C HIS A 47 1.36 -14.12 2.12
N THR A 48 2.67 -14.34 2.18
CA THR A 48 3.22 -15.46 2.97
C THR A 48 2.94 -15.31 4.46
N ASP A 49 2.85 -14.08 5.00
CA ASP A 49 2.48 -13.86 6.41
C ASP A 49 1.00 -14.24 6.65
N ILE A 50 0.14 -14.13 5.63
CA ILE A 50 -1.25 -14.60 5.67
C ILE A 50 -1.31 -16.13 5.58
N PHE A 51 -0.49 -16.76 4.74
CA PHE A 51 -0.36 -18.22 4.70
C PHE A 51 0.12 -18.78 6.03
N GLU A 52 1.09 -18.10 6.66
CA GLU A 52 1.54 -18.41 8.01
C GLU A 52 0.40 -18.29 9.01
N GLN A 53 -0.33 -17.17 9.04
CA GLN A 53 -1.49 -16.99 9.88
C GLN A 53 -2.53 -18.11 9.72
N GLY A 54 -2.76 -18.59 8.49
CA GLY A 54 -3.66 -19.71 8.20
C GLY A 54 -3.14 -21.10 8.65
N GLY A 55 -1.89 -21.20 9.12
CA GLY A 55 -1.26 -22.46 9.53
C GLY A 55 -0.70 -23.28 8.37
N PHE A 56 -0.54 -22.71 7.18
CA PHE A 56 -0.06 -23.43 5.99
C PHE A 56 1.45 -23.67 5.97
N LEU A 57 2.20 -23.08 6.90
CA LEU A 57 3.66 -23.26 7.06
C LEU A 57 4.04 -24.27 8.16
N GLY A 58 3.06 -25.01 8.69
CA GLY A 58 3.25 -25.96 9.79
C GLY A 58 3.00 -25.34 11.17
N ASP A 59 3.36 -26.09 12.22
CA ASP A 59 3.21 -25.63 13.61
C ASP A 59 4.39 -24.76 14.03
N VAL A 60 4.28 -23.46 13.74
CA VAL A 60 5.33 -22.46 13.99
C VAL A 60 4.99 -21.49 15.13
N PHE A 61 3.82 -21.66 15.77
CA PHE A 61 3.26 -20.71 16.73
C PHE A 61 3.71 -20.98 18.19
N PRO A 62 3.79 -19.95 19.06
CA PRO A 62 3.60 -18.53 18.76
C PRO A 62 4.77 -17.96 17.95
N ARG A 63 4.46 -17.05 17.03
CA ARG A 63 5.45 -16.44 16.14
C ARG A 63 5.18 -14.96 15.89
N THR A 64 6.21 -14.13 15.95
CA THR A 64 6.18 -12.81 15.31
C THR A 64 6.49 -12.99 13.83
N PRO A 65 5.56 -12.73 12.90
CA PRO A 65 5.80 -12.88 11.47
C PRO A 65 6.60 -11.69 10.89
N GLY A 66 6.78 -11.66 9.56
CA GLY A 66 7.43 -10.57 8.83
C GLY A 66 8.85 -10.91 8.40
N HIS A 67 9.07 -10.92 7.09
CA HIS A 67 10.33 -11.33 6.44
C HIS A 67 10.82 -10.29 5.41
N GLU A 68 10.42 -9.04 5.61
CA GLU A 68 10.67 -7.91 4.72
C GLU A 68 11.11 -6.67 5.53
N LEU A 69 11.99 -6.88 6.50
CA LEU A 69 12.29 -5.85 7.50
C LEU A 69 13.53 -5.05 7.15
N VAL A 70 13.52 -3.76 7.49
CA VAL A 70 14.66 -2.85 7.41
C VAL A 70 14.80 -2.11 8.75
N GLY A 71 16.02 -2.03 9.27
CA GLY A 71 16.30 -1.38 10.55
C GLY A 71 17.78 -1.09 10.77
N ASP A 72 18.12 -0.62 11.97
CA ASP A 72 19.49 -0.28 12.36
C ASP A 72 20.03 -1.30 13.38
N ILE A 73 21.27 -1.75 13.20
CA ILE A 73 21.94 -2.62 14.19
C ILE A 73 22.16 -1.84 15.48
N VAL A 74 21.65 -2.34 16.60
CA VAL A 74 21.80 -1.73 17.94
C VAL A 74 22.67 -2.55 18.88
N ALA A 75 22.87 -3.84 18.60
CA ALA A 75 23.83 -4.68 19.29
C ALA A 75 24.30 -5.83 18.40
N ILE A 76 25.51 -6.32 18.68
CA ILE A 76 26.19 -7.35 17.90
C ILE A 76 26.64 -8.45 18.87
N GLY A 77 26.42 -9.70 18.48
CA GLY A 77 26.89 -10.87 19.19
C GLY A 77 28.37 -11.19 18.97
N GLU A 78 28.88 -12.19 19.67
CA GLU A 78 30.29 -12.57 19.60
C GLU A 78 30.74 -12.98 18.18
N ASN A 79 31.98 -12.59 17.84
CA ASN A 79 32.71 -12.95 16.62
C ASN A 79 32.11 -12.49 15.28
N ILE A 80 31.18 -11.53 15.31
CA ILE A 80 30.69 -10.87 14.09
C ILE A 80 31.74 -9.85 13.63
N THR A 81 32.09 -9.94 12.35
CA THR A 81 33.07 -9.04 11.72
C THR A 81 32.52 -8.39 10.45
N ARG A 82 31.43 -8.93 9.88
CA ARG A 82 30.80 -8.38 8.68
C ARG A 82 30.08 -7.07 8.98
N PHE A 83 29.68 -6.81 10.23
CA PHE A 83 28.88 -5.64 10.60
C PHE A 83 29.40 -4.95 11.86
N THR A 84 29.07 -3.67 11.97
CA THR A 84 29.28 -2.81 13.13
C THR A 84 27.97 -2.15 13.59
N GLY A 85 27.94 -1.65 14.82
CA GLY A 85 26.75 -1.00 15.37
C GLY A 85 26.39 0.28 14.62
N GLY A 86 25.08 0.49 14.40
CA GLY A 86 24.54 1.67 13.70
C GLY A 86 24.43 1.54 12.18
N GLU A 87 24.82 0.39 11.60
CA GLU A 87 24.59 0.08 10.19
C GLU A 87 23.11 -0.20 9.91
N ARG A 88 22.63 0.31 8.77
CA ARG A 88 21.29 0.06 8.22
C ARG A 88 21.31 -1.29 7.50
N VAL A 89 20.41 -2.18 7.90
CA VAL A 89 20.36 -3.55 7.39
C VAL A 89 18.93 -4.00 7.17
N GLY A 90 18.77 -5.10 6.43
CA GLY A 90 17.50 -5.76 6.21
C GLY A 90 17.53 -7.25 6.55
N GLY A 91 16.34 -7.79 6.82
CA GLY A 91 16.07 -9.22 6.95
C GLY A 91 15.05 -9.64 5.89
N SER A 92 15.51 -10.42 4.91
CA SER A 92 14.69 -10.98 3.82
C SER A 92 14.05 -12.33 4.19
N TRP A 93 13.39 -13.00 3.25
CA TRP A 93 12.93 -14.39 3.43
C TRP A 93 14.05 -15.34 3.90
N HIS A 94 15.23 -15.26 3.28
CA HIS A 94 16.39 -16.01 3.75
C HIS A 94 16.80 -15.52 5.15
N GLY A 95 16.71 -16.40 6.15
CA GLY A 95 17.05 -16.13 7.54
C GLY A 95 18.23 -16.97 8.08
N GLY A 96 18.65 -18.01 7.36
CA GLY A 96 19.80 -18.82 7.74
C GLY A 96 19.94 -20.07 6.87
N HIS A 97 21.10 -20.73 6.97
CA HIS A 97 21.45 -21.93 6.23
C HIS A 97 22.51 -22.76 6.97
N ASP A 98 22.77 -23.99 6.52
CA ASP A 98 23.62 -24.97 7.23
C ASP A 98 25.12 -24.95 6.85
N ASN A 99 25.48 -24.33 5.72
CA ASN A 99 26.82 -24.37 5.13
C ASN A 99 27.38 -25.77 4.78
N SER A 100 26.58 -26.82 4.87
CA SER A 100 27.02 -28.21 4.65
C SER A 100 26.31 -28.93 3.52
N CYS A 101 25.07 -28.54 3.19
CA CYS A 101 24.34 -29.19 2.10
C CYS A 101 24.90 -28.79 0.73
N ARG A 102 24.53 -29.57 -0.29
CA ARG A 102 25.00 -29.36 -1.67
C ARG A 102 24.58 -28.00 -2.23
N SER A 103 23.40 -27.50 -1.86
CA SER A 103 22.92 -26.17 -2.26
C SER A 103 23.80 -25.06 -1.69
N CYS A 104 24.11 -25.13 -0.39
CA CYS A 104 25.04 -24.19 0.25
C CYS A 104 26.44 -24.24 -0.40
N ALA A 105 26.95 -25.44 -0.70
CA ALA A 105 28.25 -25.60 -1.38
C ALA A 105 28.28 -24.98 -2.81
N ARG A 106 27.11 -24.72 -3.40
CA ARG A 106 26.94 -24.03 -4.70
C ARG A 106 26.60 -22.55 -4.56
N GLY A 107 26.57 -22.00 -3.36
CA GLY A 107 26.12 -20.64 -3.08
C GLY A 107 24.61 -20.43 -3.24
N GLN A 108 23.82 -21.52 -3.29
CA GLN A 108 22.36 -21.47 -3.42
C GLN A 108 21.69 -21.51 -2.03
N TYR A 109 22.07 -20.57 -1.16
CA TYR A 109 21.68 -20.59 0.26
C TYR A 109 20.17 -20.49 0.50
N GLN A 110 19.44 -19.83 -0.39
CA GLN A 110 17.98 -19.74 -0.39
C GLN A 110 17.28 -21.07 -0.71
N MET A 111 18.02 -22.06 -1.20
CA MET A 111 17.57 -23.44 -1.46
C MET A 111 18.31 -24.45 -0.58
N CYS A 112 18.77 -24.01 0.60
CA CYS A 112 19.40 -24.87 1.59
C CYS A 112 18.43 -25.96 2.07
N ASP A 113 18.92 -27.20 2.18
CA ASP A 113 18.11 -28.34 2.66
C ASP A 113 17.66 -28.15 4.12
N ASN A 114 18.45 -27.41 4.90
CA ASN A 114 18.15 -27.00 6.27
C ASN A 114 17.95 -25.47 6.38
N ALA A 115 17.22 -24.89 5.42
CA ALA A 115 16.96 -23.45 5.39
C ALA A 115 16.25 -22.97 6.66
N GLN A 116 16.53 -21.73 7.05
CA GLN A 116 15.80 -21.02 8.08
C GLN A 116 15.26 -19.72 7.49
N VAL A 117 14.07 -19.32 7.94
CA VAL A 117 13.31 -18.20 7.38
C VAL A 117 12.99 -17.20 8.48
N ASN A 118 13.32 -15.93 8.24
CA ASN A 118 12.95 -14.83 9.15
C ASN A 118 11.42 -14.77 9.26
N GLY A 119 10.88 -14.62 10.47
CA GLY A 119 9.43 -14.58 10.68
C GLY A 119 8.72 -15.92 10.65
N VAL A 120 9.39 -17.04 10.32
CA VAL A 120 8.78 -18.39 10.31
C VAL A 120 9.54 -19.34 11.23
N SER A 121 10.82 -19.59 10.95
CA SER A 121 11.67 -20.47 11.78
C SER A 121 12.00 -19.85 13.14
N PHE A 122 12.01 -18.52 13.20
CA PHE A 122 12.21 -17.70 14.38
C PHE A 122 11.54 -16.33 14.16
N ASP A 123 11.44 -15.52 15.21
CA ASP A 123 10.69 -14.25 15.18
C ASP A 123 11.21 -13.27 14.13
N GLY A 124 10.27 -12.57 13.49
CA GLY A 124 10.48 -11.71 12.34
C GLY A 124 10.26 -10.23 12.63
N GLY A 125 10.02 -9.49 11.54
CA GLY A 125 10.04 -8.04 11.49
C GLY A 125 8.79 -7.32 11.96
N TYR A 126 7.70 -8.00 12.34
CA TYR A 126 6.52 -7.34 12.90
C TYR A 126 6.74 -6.96 14.37
N ALA A 127 7.85 -6.28 14.64
CA ALA A 127 8.35 -5.99 15.97
C ALA A 127 9.25 -4.77 15.95
N GLU A 128 9.35 -4.06 17.08
CA GLU A 128 10.30 -2.95 17.23
C GLU A 128 11.78 -3.42 17.23
N TYR A 129 12.04 -4.66 17.64
CA TYR A 129 13.37 -5.27 17.64
C TYR A 129 13.32 -6.72 17.15
N VAL A 130 14.37 -7.14 16.44
CA VAL A 130 14.49 -8.49 15.91
C VAL A 130 15.94 -8.98 15.96
N LEU A 131 16.11 -10.28 16.20
CA LEU A 131 17.41 -10.95 16.09
C LEU A 131 17.56 -11.56 14.70
N LEU A 132 18.65 -11.22 14.01
CA LEU A 132 19.00 -11.80 12.71
C LEU A 132 20.33 -12.54 12.78
N ARG A 133 20.49 -13.58 11.97
CA ARG A 133 21.76 -14.31 11.80
C ARG A 133 22.64 -13.60 10.78
N GLU A 134 23.89 -13.31 11.13
CA GLU A 134 24.86 -12.50 10.35
C GLU A 134 24.94 -12.92 8.87
N GLU A 135 24.91 -14.21 8.58
CA GLU A 135 25.03 -14.76 7.23
C GLU A 135 23.84 -14.43 6.32
N ALA A 136 22.69 -14.08 6.89
CA ALA A 136 21.45 -13.76 6.17
C ALA A 136 21.10 -12.26 6.20
N VAL A 137 21.87 -11.45 6.93
CA VAL A 137 21.66 -9.99 7.00
C VAL A 137 21.99 -9.34 5.66
N VAL A 138 21.08 -8.51 5.18
CA VAL A 138 21.17 -7.73 3.94
C VAL A 138 21.71 -6.34 4.25
N ARG A 139 22.73 -5.87 3.53
CA ARG A 139 23.14 -4.45 3.61
C ARG A 139 22.11 -3.56 2.93
N VAL A 140 21.71 -2.49 3.62
CA VAL A 140 20.78 -1.50 3.07
C VAL A 140 21.42 -0.13 3.18
N PRO A 141 21.53 0.66 2.09
CA PRO A 141 22.10 1.99 2.15
C PRO A 141 21.33 2.88 3.13
N LYS A 142 22.05 3.71 3.91
CA LYS A 142 21.46 4.47 5.02
C LYS A 142 20.51 5.57 4.53
N GLU A 143 20.78 6.09 3.33
CA GLU A 143 20.03 7.08 2.58
C GLU A 143 18.74 6.53 1.95
N ALA A 144 18.58 5.20 1.88
CA ALA A 144 17.38 4.60 1.33
C ALA A 144 16.21 4.71 2.31
N ASP A 145 15.00 5.04 1.81
CA ASP A 145 13.78 4.97 2.62
C ASP A 145 13.52 3.49 3.02
N PRO A 146 13.57 3.14 4.32
CA PRO A 146 13.34 1.79 4.80
C PRO A 146 12.01 1.19 4.33
N ALA A 147 10.96 2.01 4.26
CA ALA A 147 9.64 1.55 3.88
C ALA A 147 9.57 1.21 2.38
N GLN A 148 10.31 1.93 1.54
CA GLN A 148 10.42 1.65 0.11
C GLN A 148 11.29 0.41 -0.18
N VAL A 149 12.33 0.20 0.65
CA VAL A 149 13.24 -0.96 0.51
C VAL A 149 12.60 -2.25 1.02
N ALA A 150 11.79 -2.20 2.08
CA ALA A 150 11.21 -3.37 2.72
C ALA A 150 10.59 -4.38 1.73
N PRO A 151 9.67 -3.99 0.82
CA PRO A 151 9.12 -4.92 -0.16
C PRO A 151 10.13 -5.48 -1.18
N LEU A 152 11.26 -4.82 -1.38
CA LEU A 152 12.31 -5.31 -2.28
C LEU A 152 13.02 -6.54 -1.70
N LEU A 153 12.99 -6.73 -0.37
CA LEU A 153 13.58 -7.88 0.32
C LEU A 153 12.82 -9.20 0.11
N CYS A 154 11.66 -9.15 -0.53
CA CYS A 154 10.90 -10.34 -0.93
C CYS A 154 10.38 -10.21 -2.36
N ALA A 155 9.40 -9.36 -2.61
CA ALA A 155 8.81 -9.20 -3.95
C ALA A 155 9.84 -8.71 -4.97
N GLY A 156 10.68 -7.74 -4.59
CA GLY A 156 11.74 -7.22 -5.46
C GLY A 156 12.76 -8.27 -5.84
N VAL A 157 13.43 -8.88 -4.86
CA VAL A 157 14.46 -9.90 -5.09
C VAL A 157 13.91 -11.13 -5.80
N THR A 158 12.69 -11.58 -5.51
CA THR A 158 12.04 -12.71 -6.19
C THR A 158 11.92 -12.46 -7.69
N VAL A 159 11.39 -11.29 -8.05
CA VAL A 159 11.17 -10.91 -9.45
C VAL A 159 12.50 -10.61 -10.15
N PHE A 160 13.39 -9.85 -9.52
CA PHE A 160 14.71 -9.54 -10.04
C PHE A 160 15.55 -10.79 -10.32
N ASN A 161 15.64 -11.70 -9.35
CA ASN A 161 16.39 -12.95 -9.50
C ASN A 161 15.76 -13.88 -10.52
N SER A 162 14.44 -14.07 -10.47
CA SER A 162 13.77 -14.98 -11.38
C SER A 162 14.04 -14.61 -12.84
N MET A 163 14.03 -13.32 -13.20
CA MET A 163 14.38 -12.89 -14.56
C MET A 163 15.86 -13.09 -14.88
N ARG A 164 16.78 -12.58 -14.05
CA ARG A 164 18.22 -12.63 -14.38
C ARG A 164 18.79 -14.06 -14.42
N LYS A 165 18.20 -14.98 -13.64
CA LYS A 165 18.63 -16.38 -13.59
C LYS A 165 18.01 -17.25 -14.70
N MET A 166 17.07 -16.70 -15.48
CA MET A 166 16.57 -17.37 -16.67
C MET A 166 17.50 -17.24 -17.89
N HIS A 167 18.53 -16.37 -17.83
CA HIS A 167 19.52 -16.20 -18.90
C HIS A 167 18.88 -15.90 -20.27
N VAL A 168 17.92 -14.97 -20.26
CA VAL A 168 17.24 -14.49 -21.46
C VAL A 168 18.03 -13.31 -22.00
N GLU A 169 18.28 -13.29 -23.31
CA GLU A 169 19.03 -12.22 -23.96
C GLU A 169 18.19 -10.95 -24.06
N GLN A 170 18.81 -9.79 -23.84
CA GLN A 170 18.15 -8.47 -23.92
C GLN A 170 17.56 -8.20 -25.31
N GLY A 171 16.59 -7.29 -25.38
CA GLY A 171 15.82 -7.02 -26.61
C GLY A 171 14.71 -8.03 -26.91
N ASN A 172 14.76 -9.24 -26.33
CA ASN A 172 13.67 -10.20 -26.44
C ASN A 172 12.39 -9.73 -25.74
N THR A 173 11.26 -10.34 -26.13
CA THR A 173 9.96 -10.14 -25.49
C THR A 173 9.91 -10.83 -24.13
N VAL A 174 9.60 -10.06 -23.08
CA VAL A 174 9.30 -10.56 -21.73
C VAL A 174 7.87 -10.18 -21.37
N ALA A 175 7.01 -11.18 -21.18
CA ALA A 175 5.63 -10.96 -20.79
C ALA A 175 5.43 -11.13 -19.29
N VAL A 176 4.74 -10.20 -18.64
CA VAL A 176 4.39 -10.25 -17.22
C VAL A 176 2.91 -10.55 -17.10
N GLN A 177 2.58 -11.71 -16.51
CA GLN A 177 1.20 -12.08 -16.24
C GLN A 177 0.81 -11.63 -14.83
N GLY A 178 -0.14 -10.69 -14.78
CA GLY A 178 -0.63 -10.03 -13.57
C GLY A 178 -0.01 -8.66 -13.34
N VAL A 179 -0.84 -7.65 -13.05
CA VAL A 179 -0.40 -6.30 -12.62
C VAL A 179 -0.86 -6.12 -11.17
N GLY A 180 -0.01 -6.59 -10.25
CA GLY A 180 -0.23 -6.63 -8.80
C GLY A 180 1.08 -6.44 -8.01
N GLY A 181 1.14 -6.96 -6.78
CA GLY A 181 2.31 -6.85 -5.89
C GLY A 181 3.65 -7.22 -6.53
N LEU A 182 3.76 -8.40 -7.14
CA LEU A 182 4.97 -8.80 -7.89
C LEU A 182 4.97 -8.19 -9.31
N GLY A 183 3.83 -8.19 -9.98
CA GLY A 183 3.69 -7.78 -11.37
C GLY A 183 4.14 -6.35 -11.65
N HIS A 184 3.83 -5.38 -10.78
CA HIS A 184 4.24 -3.99 -11.00
C HIS A 184 5.76 -3.79 -10.90
N LEU A 185 6.44 -4.57 -10.05
CA LEU A 185 7.90 -4.62 -10.01
C LEU A 185 8.45 -5.37 -11.22
N ALA A 186 7.79 -6.44 -11.67
CA ALA A 186 8.23 -7.23 -12.81
C ALA A 186 8.21 -6.42 -14.12
N ILE A 187 7.19 -5.58 -14.33
CA ILE A 187 7.14 -4.68 -15.49
C ILE A 187 8.32 -3.70 -15.47
N GLN A 188 8.57 -3.07 -14.32
CA GLN A 188 9.67 -2.13 -14.15
C GLN A 188 11.03 -2.80 -14.36
N TYR A 189 11.29 -3.93 -13.67
CA TYR A 189 12.55 -4.66 -13.84
C TYR A 189 12.75 -5.14 -15.28
N ALA A 190 11.72 -5.70 -15.92
CA ALA A 190 11.84 -6.16 -17.30
C ALA A 190 12.21 -5.00 -18.25
N ASN A 191 11.57 -3.84 -18.08
CA ASN A 191 11.89 -2.65 -18.86
C ASN A 191 13.34 -2.19 -18.61
N LYS A 192 13.74 -2.05 -17.34
CA LYS A 192 15.08 -1.57 -16.96
C LYS A 192 16.20 -2.56 -17.28
N MET A 193 15.89 -3.85 -17.44
CA MET A 193 16.82 -4.87 -17.92
C MET A 193 16.97 -4.88 -19.45
N GLY A 194 16.22 -4.04 -20.18
CA GLY A 194 16.36 -3.89 -21.63
C GLY A 194 15.52 -4.85 -22.47
N TYR A 195 14.41 -5.38 -21.93
CA TYR A 195 13.49 -6.24 -22.68
C TYR A 195 12.35 -5.47 -23.34
N HIS A 196 11.76 -6.07 -24.37
CA HIS A 196 10.44 -5.65 -24.85
C HIS A 196 9.35 -6.18 -23.88
N THR A 197 9.04 -5.38 -22.87
CA THR A 197 8.08 -5.73 -21.82
C THR A 197 6.62 -5.69 -22.29
N VAL A 198 5.91 -6.81 -22.13
CA VAL A 198 4.46 -6.92 -22.39
C VAL A 198 3.75 -7.20 -21.07
N ALA A 199 2.80 -6.36 -20.67
CA ALA A 199 1.97 -6.62 -19.49
C ALA A 199 0.68 -7.34 -19.89
N MET A 200 0.24 -8.30 -19.08
CA MET A 200 -1.01 -9.05 -19.32
C MET A 200 -1.85 -9.06 -18.04
N SER A 201 -3.10 -8.63 -18.11
CA SER A 201 -4.04 -8.69 -16.99
C SER A 201 -5.47 -8.74 -17.49
N SER A 202 -6.39 -9.16 -16.61
CA SER A 202 -7.82 -9.13 -16.89
C SER A 202 -8.35 -7.70 -16.85
N GLY A 203 -8.99 -7.26 -17.94
CA GLY A 203 -9.60 -5.93 -18.05
C GLY A 203 -8.63 -4.84 -18.50
N ASP A 204 -9.17 -3.68 -18.84
CA ASP A 204 -8.42 -2.52 -19.34
C ASP A 204 -8.09 -1.47 -18.28
N SER A 205 -8.70 -1.54 -17.09
CA SER A 205 -8.49 -0.57 -16.00
C SER A 205 -7.04 -0.43 -15.53
N LYS A 206 -6.19 -1.43 -15.79
CA LYS A 206 -4.76 -1.43 -15.44
C LYS A 206 -3.84 -1.10 -16.63
N LYS A 207 -4.38 -0.85 -17.81
CA LYS A 207 -3.62 -0.65 -19.05
C LYS A 207 -2.72 0.58 -18.98
N ASP A 208 -3.29 1.74 -18.68
CA ASP A 208 -2.53 3.00 -18.62
C ASP A 208 -1.50 2.96 -17.50
N PHE A 209 -1.86 2.35 -16.37
CA PHE A 209 -0.94 2.13 -15.27
C PHE A 209 0.22 1.18 -15.64
N ALA A 210 -0.04 0.12 -16.41
CA ALA A 210 1.02 -0.76 -16.91
C ALA A 210 2.00 -0.03 -17.83
N TYR A 211 1.51 0.89 -18.68
CA TYR A 211 2.37 1.75 -19.49
C TYR A 211 3.20 2.72 -18.65
N GLN A 212 2.62 3.32 -17.61
CA GLN A 212 3.36 4.17 -16.66
C GLN A 212 4.49 3.41 -15.95
N LEU A 213 4.29 2.12 -15.69
CA LEU A 213 5.33 1.25 -15.12
C LEU A 213 6.44 0.85 -16.11
N GLY A 214 6.27 1.14 -17.41
CA GLY A 214 7.25 0.83 -18.45
C GLY A 214 6.92 -0.38 -19.33
N ALA A 215 5.68 -0.87 -19.34
CA ALA A 215 5.26 -1.81 -20.37
C ALA A 215 5.32 -1.14 -21.76
N HIS A 216 5.71 -1.88 -22.79
CA HIS A 216 5.65 -1.43 -24.18
C HIS A 216 4.35 -1.84 -24.87
N ALA A 217 3.74 -2.94 -24.40
CA ALA A 217 2.42 -3.38 -24.84
C ALA A 217 1.61 -3.93 -23.67
N TYR A 218 0.29 -3.94 -23.83
CA TYR A 218 -0.66 -4.47 -22.86
C TYR A 218 -1.64 -5.42 -23.55
N ILE A 219 -1.87 -6.59 -22.95
CA ILE A 219 -2.87 -7.57 -23.39
C ILE A 219 -3.98 -7.63 -22.34
N ASP A 220 -5.19 -7.27 -22.75
CA ASP A 220 -6.40 -7.51 -21.95
C ASP A 220 -6.88 -8.94 -22.19
N THR A 221 -6.63 -9.82 -21.22
CA THR A 221 -6.94 -11.25 -21.34
C THR A 221 -8.45 -11.55 -21.31
N THR A 222 -9.31 -10.53 -21.13
CA THR A 222 -10.77 -10.69 -21.23
C THR A 222 -11.29 -10.42 -22.65
N LYS A 223 -10.50 -9.72 -23.48
CA LYS A 223 -10.86 -9.33 -24.85
C LYS A 223 -10.09 -10.13 -25.89
N GLU A 224 -8.86 -10.52 -25.58
CA GLU A 224 -7.93 -11.15 -26.52
C GLU A 224 -7.33 -12.43 -25.93
N ASP A 225 -7.03 -13.41 -26.80
CA ASP A 225 -6.27 -14.60 -26.39
C ASP A 225 -4.78 -14.23 -26.20
N PRO A 226 -4.24 -14.31 -24.97
CA PRO A 226 -2.86 -13.92 -24.71
C PRO A 226 -1.85 -14.75 -25.50
N VAL A 227 -2.14 -16.01 -25.81
CA VAL A 227 -1.23 -16.85 -26.58
C VAL A 227 -1.08 -16.35 -28.01
N SER A 228 -2.20 -16.05 -28.68
CA SER A 228 -2.20 -15.52 -30.04
C SER A 228 -1.52 -14.15 -30.10
N LYS A 229 -1.81 -13.25 -29.15
CA LYS A 229 -1.16 -11.92 -29.10
C LYS A 229 0.34 -12.01 -28.86
N LEU A 230 0.81 -12.92 -27.98
CA LEU A 230 2.24 -13.11 -27.79
C LEU A 230 2.95 -13.60 -29.06
N LYS A 231 2.28 -14.42 -29.89
CA LYS A 231 2.83 -14.86 -31.19
C LYS A 231 2.96 -13.73 -32.20
N GLU A 232 2.10 -12.70 -32.16
CA GLU A 232 2.24 -11.50 -32.98
C GLU A 232 3.56 -10.75 -32.67
N PHE A 233 4.06 -10.86 -31.44
CA PHE A 233 5.37 -10.33 -31.01
C PHE A 233 6.54 -11.32 -31.27
N GLY A 234 6.33 -12.38 -32.06
CA GLY A 234 7.33 -13.43 -32.29
C GLY A 234 7.40 -14.52 -31.20
N GLY A 235 6.53 -14.43 -30.18
CA GLY A 235 6.56 -15.27 -28.99
C GLY A 235 7.41 -14.66 -27.87
N ALA A 236 7.10 -15.01 -26.63
CA ALA A 236 7.84 -14.54 -25.47
C ALA A 236 9.07 -15.41 -25.21
N ALA A 237 10.23 -14.78 -24.99
CA ALA A 237 11.42 -15.46 -24.48
C ALA A 237 11.28 -15.82 -23.00
N LEU A 238 10.58 -14.96 -22.25
CA LEU A 238 10.22 -15.19 -20.86
C LEU A 238 8.77 -14.78 -20.61
N ILE A 239 8.03 -15.61 -19.89
CA ILE A 239 6.76 -15.24 -19.29
C ILE A 239 6.93 -15.31 -17.78
N VAL A 240 6.70 -14.20 -17.07
CA VAL A 240 6.77 -14.09 -15.61
C VAL A 240 5.33 -14.19 -15.07
N ALA A 241 4.97 -15.36 -14.55
CA ALA A 241 3.64 -15.61 -13.98
C ALA A 241 3.58 -15.19 -12.51
N THR A 242 2.83 -14.10 -12.25
CA THR A 242 2.72 -13.50 -10.92
C THR A 242 1.31 -13.57 -10.32
N ALA A 243 0.26 -13.83 -11.12
CA ALA A 243 -1.08 -13.96 -10.58
C ALA A 243 -1.33 -15.40 -10.09
N PRO A 244 -2.01 -15.58 -8.94
CA PRO A 244 -2.23 -16.89 -8.36
C PRO A 244 -3.40 -17.66 -9.01
N ASN A 245 -3.36 -17.88 -10.33
CA ASN A 245 -4.44 -18.55 -11.07
C ASN A 245 -3.89 -19.62 -12.04
N PRO A 246 -3.95 -20.92 -11.67
CA PRO A 246 -3.50 -22.04 -12.52
C PRO A 246 -4.09 -22.02 -13.94
N LYS A 247 -5.38 -21.67 -14.09
CA LYS A 247 -6.06 -21.66 -15.38
C LYS A 247 -5.55 -20.55 -16.29
N ALA A 248 -5.08 -19.44 -15.71
CA ALA A 248 -4.46 -18.36 -16.48
C ALA A 248 -2.99 -18.66 -16.82
N ILE A 249 -2.30 -19.46 -16.01
CA ILE A 249 -0.88 -19.82 -16.21
C ILE A 249 -0.73 -20.92 -17.26
N SER A 250 -1.53 -21.98 -17.16
CA SER A 250 -1.46 -23.18 -18.01
C SER A 250 -1.31 -22.89 -19.52
N PRO A 251 -2.17 -22.06 -20.16
CA PRO A 251 -2.09 -21.86 -21.61
C PRO A 251 -0.84 -21.07 -22.06
N LEU A 252 -0.16 -20.36 -21.16
CA LEU A 252 0.91 -19.42 -21.52
C LEU A 252 2.14 -20.09 -22.14
N VAL A 253 2.36 -21.39 -21.90
CA VAL A 253 3.41 -22.14 -22.60
C VAL A 253 3.24 -22.08 -24.13
N GLY A 254 1.99 -21.96 -24.61
CA GLY A 254 1.66 -21.76 -26.02
C GLY A 254 2.21 -20.46 -26.62
N GLY A 255 2.39 -19.43 -25.78
CA GLY A 255 2.89 -18.10 -26.17
C GLY A 255 4.41 -17.97 -26.14
N LEU A 256 5.14 -19.00 -25.71
CA LEU A 256 6.61 -18.99 -25.70
C LEU A 256 7.18 -19.10 -27.12
N GLN A 257 8.31 -18.44 -27.38
CA GLN A 257 9.12 -18.69 -28.57
C GLN A 257 9.94 -20.00 -28.42
N ALA A 258 10.70 -20.36 -29.46
CA ALA A 258 11.65 -21.48 -29.36
C ALA A 258 12.70 -21.22 -28.26
N GLY A 259 12.91 -22.19 -27.37
CA GLY A 259 13.76 -22.06 -26.18
C GLY A 259 13.20 -21.16 -25.07
N GLY A 260 11.97 -20.66 -25.22
CA GLY A 260 11.34 -19.76 -24.26
C GLY A 260 11.05 -20.42 -22.91
N LYS A 261 10.91 -19.59 -21.87
CA LYS A 261 10.71 -20.04 -20.49
C LYS A 261 9.48 -19.41 -19.88
N LEU A 262 8.67 -20.20 -19.18
CA LEU A 262 7.62 -19.73 -18.28
C LEU A 262 8.16 -19.84 -16.85
N VAL A 263 8.34 -18.73 -16.15
CA VAL A 263 8.72 -18.72 -14.73
C VAL A 263 7.50 -18.43 -13.86
N VAL A 264 7.19 -19.36 -12.94
CA VAL A 264 6.05 -19.29 -12.03
C VAL A 264 6.53 -18.83 -10.66
N LEU A 265 6.04 -17.66 -10.22
CA LEU A 265 6.41 -17.05 -8.93
C LEU A 265 5.28 -17.09 -7.91
N ALA A 266 4.04 -17.33 -8.35
CA ALA A 266 2.92 -17.57 -7.46
C ALA A 266 2.82 -19.07 -7.12
N PRO A 267 3.00 -19.48 -5.85
CA PRO A 267 2.83 -20.87 -5.45
C PRO A 267 1.34 -21.23 -5.42
N VAL A 268 0.84 -21.80 -6.53
CA VAL A 268 -0.59 -22.07 -6.76
C VAL A 268 -0.98 -23.54 -6.73
N GLY A 269 -0.06 -24.42 -6.31
CA GLY A 269 -0.25 -25.87 -6.40
C GLY A 269 -0.11 -26.41 -7.84
N PRO A 270 -0.75 -27.54 -8.17
CA PRO A 270 -0.63 -28.18 -9.48
C PRO A 270 -1.09 -27.27 -10.63
N VAL A 271 -0.33 -27.26 -11.73
CA VAL A 271 -0.67 -26.61 -12.99
C VAL A 271 -0.43 -27.60 -14.13
N GLU A 272 -1.43 -27.83 -14.97
CA GLU A 272 -1.31 -28.69 -16.14
C GLU A 272 -0.72 -27.92 -17.32
N PHE A 273 0.18 -28.54 -18.08
CA PHE A 273 0.82 -27.92 -19.25
C PHE A 273 0.77 -28.86 -20.45
N ASP A 274 0.58 -28.30 -21.64
CA ASP A 274 0.73 -29.03 -22.89
C ASP A 274 2.21 -29.35 -23.14
N THR A 275 2.58 -30.61 -22.91
CA THR A 275 3.96 -31.09 -23.09
C THR A 275 4.39 -31.17 -24.55
N GLY A 276 3.45 -31.27 -25.50
CA GLY A 276 3.75 -31.22 -26.92
C GLY A 276 4.34 -29.86 -27.32
N VAL A 277 3.83 -28.77 -26.74
CA VAL A 277 4.39 -27.43 -26.93
C VAL A 277 5.81 -27.35 -26.36
N LEU A 278 6.03 -27.90 -25.17
CA LEU A 278 7.35 -27.89 -24.53
C LEU A 278 8.40 -28.62 -25.37
N VAL A 279 8.07 -29.84 -25.81
CA VAL A 279 8.97 -30.67 -26.63
C VAL A 279 9.27 -30.01 -27.98
N ASN A 280 8.23 -29.54 -28.70
CA ASN A 280 8.40 -29.01 -30.06
C ASN A 280 9.19 -27.69 -30.11
N LYS A 281 9.14 -26.89 -29.03
CA LYS A 281 9.86 -25.61 -28.95
C LYS A 281 11.16 -25.68 -28.16
N GLY A 282 11.47 -26.81 -27.52
CA GLY A 282 12.51 -26.85 -26.49
C GLY A 282 12.23 -25.85 -25.35
N ALA A 283 10.96 -25.58 -25.07
CA ALA A 283 10.54 -24.63 -24.05
C ALA A 283 10.53 -25.26 -22.66
N SER A 284 10.49 -24.43 -21.62
CA SER A 284 10.58 -24.89 -20.23
C SER A 284 9.64 -24.15 -19.28
N VAL A 285 9.26 -24.83 -18.20
CA VAL A 285 8.56 -24.23 -17.05
C VAL A 285 9.52 -24.28 -15.86
N HIS A 286 9.71 -23.13 -15.21
CA HIS A 286 10.59 -22.97 -14.06
C HIS A 286 9.83 -22.36 -12.88
N GLY A 287 10.23 -22.72 -11.66
CA GLY A 287 9.95 -21.93 -10.47
C GLY A 287 11.22 -21.23 -10.01
N TRP A 288 11.09 -20.15 -9.25
CA TRP A 288 12.22 -19.51 -8.60
C TRP A 288 11.81 -18.97 -7.23
N PRO A 289 12.56 -19.26 -6.14
CA PRO A 289 12.29 -18.69 -4.81
C PRO A 289 12.73 -17.22 -4.75
N SER A 290 12.87 -16.66 -3.56
CA SER A 290 13.38 -15.28 -3.38
C SER A 290 14.88 -15.16 -3.73
N GLY A 291 15.72 -14.98 -2.73
CA GLY A 291 17.16 -14.80 -2.87
C GLY A 291 17.85 -14.87 -1.52
N HIS A 292 19.18 -14.97 -1.54
CA HIS A 292 20.01 -14.82 -0.35
C HIS A 292 20.45 -13.36 -0.16
N ALA A 293 21.18 -13.07 0.92
CA ALA A 293 21.54 -11.69 1.27
C ALA A 293 22.13 -10.87 0.11
N LEU A 294 23.14 -11.39 -0.59
CA LEU A 294 23.75 -10.71 -1.74
C LEU A 294 22.75 -10.47 -2.90
N ASP A 295 21.83 -11.40 -3.17
CA ASP A 295 20.81 -11.17 -4.21
C ASP A 295 19.92 -9.98 -3.85
N SER A 296 19.54 -9.87 -2.57
CA SER A 296 18.73 -8.77 -2.06
C SER A 296 19.49 -7.44 -2.13
N GLU A 297 20.79 -7.43 -1.79
CA GLU A 297 21.67 -6.26 -1.91
C GLU A 297 21.73 -5.78 -3.37
N GLU A 298 21.90 -6.69 -4.33
CA GLU A 298 21.94 -6.37 -5.76
C GLU A 298 20.58 -5.91 -6.29
N ALA A 299 19.47 -6.49 -5.83
CA ALA A 299 18.13 -6.05 -6.20
C ALA A 299 17.82 -4.63 -5.70
N ILE A 300 18.24 -4.31 -4.47
CA ILE A 300 18.14 -2.95 -3.90
C ILE A 300 18.98 -1.98 -4.73
N LYS A 301 20.25 -2.31 -4.99
CA LYS A 301 21.16 -1.46 -5.75
C LYS A 301 20.63 -1.19 -7.16
N PHE A 302 20.19 -2.23 -7.87
CA PHE A 302 19.58 -2.09 -9.19
C PHE A 302 18.33 -1.20 -9.14
N SER A 303 17.49 -1.37 -8.12
CA SER A 303 16.28 -0.57 -7.98
C SER A 303 16.60 0.92 -7.79
N GLN A 304 17.61 1.24 -6.99
CA GLN A 304 18.06 2.60 -6.80
C GLN A 304 18.66 3.21 -8.07
N ASP A 305 19.56 2.48 -8.73
CA ASP A 305 20.24 2.97 -9.94
C ASP A 305 19.29 3.24 -11.11
N HIS A 306 18.22 2.45 -11.20
CA HIS A 306 17.28 2.49 -12.32
C HIS A 306 15.92 3.11 -11.97
N GLY A 307 15.75 3.59 -10.74
CA GLY A 307 14.52 4.21 -10.27
C GLY A 307 13.31 3.26 -10.22
N VAL A 308 13.54 1.97 -9.96
CA VAL A 308 12.45 1.01 -9.72
C VAL A 308 11.88 1.28 -8.33
N LYS A 309 10.57 1.51 -8.26
CA LYS A 309 9.89 1.83 -7.00
C LYS A 309 8.77 0.83 -6.73
N CYS A 310 8.64 0.43 -5.47
CA CYS A 310 7.49 -0.29 -5.01
C CYS A 310 6.41 0.71 -4.59
N ILE A 311 5.17 0.53 -5.03
CA ILE A 311 4.07 1.37 -4.55
C ILE A 311 3.57 0.75 -3.25
N ILE A 312 3.64 1.53 -2.18
CA ILE A 312 3.42 1.07 -0.81
C ILE A 312 2.31 1.85 -0.11
N GLU A 313 1.66 1.18 0.82
CA GLU A 313 0.79 1.78 1.83
C GLU A 313 1.39 1.51 3.21
N LYS A 314 1.56 2.57 4.01
CA LYS A 314 2.18 2.48 5.33
C LYS A 314 1.11 2.27 6.40
N PHE A 315 1.37 1.37 7.33
CA PHE A 315 0.53 1.09 8.49
C PHE A 315 1.41 1.16 9.76
N PRO A 316 0.94 1.73 10.88
CA PRO A 316 1.67 1.59 12.13
C PRO A 316 1.69 0.12 12.59
N LEU A 317 2.69 -0.29 13.37
CA LEU A 317 2.75 -1.66 13.92
C LEU A 317 1.48 -2.07 14.67
N SER A 318 0.82 -1.13 15.35
CA SER A 318 -0.47 -1.36 16.04
C SER A 318 -1.56 -1.89 15.11
N ASP A 319 -1.48 -1.55 13.83
CA ASP A 319 -2.46 -1.88 12.80
C ASP A 319 -2.05 -3.13 12.00
N ALA A 320 -1.12 -3.95 12.51
CA ALA A 320 -0.65 -5.15 11.81
C ALA A 320 -1.80 -6.07 11.36
N ALA A 321 -2.84 -6.24 12.20
CA ALA A 321 -4.02 -7.03 11.83
C ALA A 321 -4.77 -6.44 10.63
N LYS A 322 -4.99 -5.11 10.64
CA LYS A 322 -5.62 -4.36 9.55
C LYS A 322 -4.78 -4.44 8.27
N ALA A 323 -3.47 -4.28 8.38
CA ALA A 323 -2.56 -4.37 7.23
C ALA A 323 -2.58 -5.78 6.58
N MET A 324 -2.63 -6.84 7.41
CA MET A 324 -2.77 -8.21 6.91
C MET A 324 -4.13 -8.46 6.24
N GLU A 325 -5.22 -7.95 6.80
CA GLU A 325 -6.57 -8.01 6.19
C GLU A 325 -6.64 -7.20 4.88
N HIS A 326 -6.01 -6.03 4.84
CA HIS A 326 -5.94 -5.20 3.64
C HIS A 326 -5.14 -5.88 2.52
N CYS A 327 -4.08 -6.61 2.87
CA CYS A 327 -3.32 -7.44 1.95
C CYS A 327 -4.14 -8.65 1.45
N SER A 328 -4.90 -9.34 2.32
CA SER A 328 -5.65 -10.55 1.96
C SER A 328 -6.88 -10.26 1.09
N SER A 329 -7.52 -9.11 1.30
CA SER A 329 -8.68 -8.66 0.53
C SER A 329 -8.35 -8.13 -0.87
N GLY A 330 -7.06 -7.96 -1.20
CA GLY A 330 -6.61 -7.43 -2.49
C GLY A 330 -6.85 -5.93 -2.67
N ASN A 331 -7.21 -5.23 -1.60
CA ASN A 331 -7.44 -3.78 -1.62
C ASN A 331 -6.15 -2.96 -1.62
N VAL A 332 -5.03 -3.58 -1.22
CA VAL A 332 -3.72 -2.92 -1.20
C VAL A 332 -3.20 -2.61 -2.60
N ARG A 333 -2.73 -1.38 -2.82
CA ARG A 333 -2.10 -0.90 -4.04
C ARG A 333 -0.66 -0.43 -3.74
N PHE A 334 0.36 -1.29 -3.81
CA PHE A 334 0.37 -2.72 -4.14
C PHE A 334 1.01 -3.57 -3.04
N ARG A 335 1.59 -2.94 -2.01
CA ARG A 335 2.26 -3.60 -0.87
C ARG A 335 1.99 -2.83 0.42
N GLY A 336 1.58 -3.53 1.48
CA GLY A 336 1.49 -2.94 2.81
C GLY A 336 2.87 -2.93 3.46
N VAL A 337 3.14 -1.92 4.30
CA VAL A 337 4.40 -1.81 5.06
C VAL A 337 4.09 -1.35 6.47
N LEU A 338 4.46 -2.15 7.47
CA LEU A 338 4.42 -1.75 8.88
C LEU A 338 5.57 -0.79 9.19
N THR A 339 5.31 0.27 9.96
CA THR A 339 6.33 1.19 10.48
C THR A 339 6.36 1.14 12.01
N MET A 340 7.56 1.03 12.60
CA MET A 340 7.75 0.74 14.03
C MET A 340 7.83 1.98 14.91
N GLN A 341 8.25 3.11 14.36
CA GLN A 341 8.08 4.38 15.05
C GLN A 341 6.63 4.83 14.87
N ARG A 342 6.05 5.44 15.92
CA ARG A 342 5.06 6.51 15.66
C ARG A 342 5.80 7.48 14.75
N TRP A 343 5.34 7.57 13.52
CA TRP A 343 5.92 8.46 12.55
C TRP A 343 6.01 9.88 13.14
N GLY A 344 7.24 10.31 13.46
CA GLY A 344 7.53 11.56 14.17
C GLY A 344 7.74 12.77 13.25
N GLY A 345 7.36 12.67 11.97
CA GLY A 345 7.28 13.77 11.00
C GLY A 345 7.73 13.34 9.60
N PRO A 346 7.25 13.97 8.48
CA PRO A 346 6.05 13.75 7.61
C PRO A 346 6.28 12.87 6.33
N PRO A 347 5.32 12.14 5.69
CA PRO A 347 5.35 12.01 4.20
C PRO A 347 4.02 11.56 3.51
N PHE A 348 3.52 12.28 2.52
CA PHE A 348 3.96 12.13 1.14
C PHE A 348 4.32 13.52 0.59
N GLN A 349 5.54 13.68 0.07
CA GLN A 349 5.88 14.80 -0.79
C GLN A 349 6.20 14.27 -2.18
N GLU A 350 5.45 14.76 -3.15
CA GLU A 350 5.72 14.59 -4.57
C GLU A 350 6.76 15.64 -5.00
N ASN A 351 7.89 15.16 -5.55
CA ASN A 351 8.96 15.82 -6.32
C ASN A 351 9.18 17.35 -6.17
N GLN A 352 10.32 17.74 -5.58
CA GLN A 352 10.98 19.03 -5.87
C GLN A 352 12.49 18.84 -6.05
N ASP A 353 12.95 18.83 -7.31
CA ASP A 353 13.86 19.87 -7.85
C ASP A 353 14.41 19.48 -9.24
N ILE A 354 13.77 20.01 -10.29
CA ILE A 354 14.45 20.42 -11.52
C ILE A 354 14.43 21.95 -11.52
N SER A 355 15.26 22.60 -10.69
CA SER A 355 15.63 24.01 -10.91
C SER A 355 16.73 24.48 -9.96
N ASN A 356 17.99 24.23 -10.33
CA ASN A 356 19.10 25.11 -9.95
C ASN A 356 20.21 25.09 -11.02
N ALA A 357 19.81 25.25 -12.27
CA ALA A 357 20.64 25.84 -13.31
C ALA A 357 19.85 27.02 -13.87
N ALA A 358 20.21 28.23 -13.47
CA ALA A 358 19.76 29.42 -14.17
C ALA A 358 20.67 29.66 -15.37
N PRO A 359 20.13 29.70 -16.59
CA PRO A 359 20.58 30.66 -17.58
C PRO A 359 19.67 31.87 -17.49
N LYS A 360 20.30 33.03 -17.34
CA LYS A 360 19.73 34.32 -17.71
C LYS A 360 19.33 34.26 -19.19
N ASP A 361 18.05 34.11 -19.50
CA ASP A 361 17.36 34.99 -20.44
C ASP A 361 15.89 34.62 -20.60
N GLN A 362 15.09 35.68 -20.74
CA GLN A 362 13.65 35.67 -20.91
C GLN A 362 13.23 34.94 -22.20
N ARG A 363 12.16 34.13 -22.11
CA ARG A 363 11.05 34.18 -23.08
C ARG A 363 9.79 33.46 -22.56
N ARG A 364 8.70 34.23 -22.59
CA ARG A 364 7.32 33.88 -22.23
C ARG A 364 6.83 32.62 -22.95
N PHE A 365 6.08 31.77 -22.23
CA PHE A 365 4.95 31.05 -22.80
C PHE A 365 3.69 31.42 -22.04
N VAL A 366 2.82 32.11 -22.78
CA VAL A 366 1.41 32.35 -22.43
C VAL A 366 0.65 31.09 -22.81
N ILE A 367 -0.15 30.54 -21.90
CA ILE A 367 -1.29 29.71 -22.29
C ILE A 367 -2.53 30.56 -22.03
N GLU A 368 -3.04 31.12 -23.13
CA GLU A 368 -4.39 31.63 -23.24
C GLU A 368 -5.37 30.44 -23.25
N GLY A 369 -6.50 30.60 -22.57
CA GLY A 369 -7.75 29.98 -22.99
C GLY A 369 -8.18 28.70 -22.27
N ALA A 370 -8.58 28.81 -21.00
CA ALA A 370 -9.73 28.07 -20.47
C ALA A 370 -10.39 28.89 -19.34
N SER A 371 -11.69 29.05 -19.42
CA SER A 371 -12.52 29.96 -18.62
C SER A 371 -12.79 29.40 -17.21
N LEU A 372 -12.55 30.22 -16.18
CA LEU A 372 -12.95 30.04 -14.78
C LEU A 372 -14.48 30.09 -14.61
N ARG A 373 -15.19 29.01 -14.96
CA ARG A 373 -16.63 28.85 -14.68
C ARG A 373 -16.95 27.37 -14.49
N ASP A 374 -16.74 26.82 -13.28
CA ASP A 374 -17.32 25.54 -12.78
C ASP A 374 -16.98 25.31 -11.28
N ALA A 375 -17.06 26.36 -10.46
CA ALA A 375 -16.42 26.41 -9.14
C ALA A 375 -17.18 25.82 -7.92
N PRO A 376 -18.53 25.79 -7.80
CA PRO A 376 -19.17 25.43 -6.51
C PRO A 376 -19.05 23.94 -6.13
N ASN A 377 -19.05 23.05 -7.13
CA ASN A 377 -19.10 21.60 -6.90
C ASN A 377 -17.77 21.05 -6.42
N GLN A 378 -16.67 21.65 -6.87
CA GLN A 378 -15.35 21.26 -6.40
C GLN A 378 -15.15 21.66 -4.94
N TYR A 379 -15.58 22.85 -4.51
CA TYR A 379 -15.31 23.30 -3.13
C TYR A 379 -16.13 22.56 -2.07
N ALA A 380 -17.41 22.27 -2.32
CA ALA A 380 -18.21 21.42 -1.42
C ALA A 380 -17.61 20.02 -1.29
N TYR A 381 -17.16 19.47 -2.42
CA TYR A 381 -16.48 18.18 -2.46
C TYR A 381 -15.12 18.25 -1.75
N LEU A 382 -14.33 19.31 -1.97
CA LEU A 382 -13.05 19.54 -1.29
C LEU A 382 -13.23 19.67 0.22
N CYS A 383 -14.22 20.43 0.70
CA CYS A 383 -14.51 20.56 2.12
C CYS A 383 -14.98 19.21 2.71
N SER A 384 -15.91 18.51 2.03
CA SER A 384 -16.37 17.17 2.43
C SER A 384 -15.25 16.14 2.44
N GLU A 385 -14.35 16.18 1.45
CA GLU A 385 -13.18 15.31 1.39
C GLU A 385 -12.16 15.70 2.45
N VAL A 386 -11.89 16.99 2.70
CA VAL A 386 -11.04 17.44 3.82
C VAL A 386 -11.59 16.95 5.16
N LEU A 387 -12.90 17.06 5.35
CA LEU A 387 -13.58 16.52 6.52
C LEU A 387 -13.42 15.01 6.64
N LYS A 388 -13.77 14.26 5.58
CA LYS A 388 -13.67 12.79 5.57
C LYS A 388 -12.24 12.32 5.75
N LEU A 389 -11.27 12.94 5.09
CA LEU A 389 -9.86 12.58 5.16
C LEU A 389 -9.32 12.74 6.58
N ASN A 390 -9.66 13.83 7.28
CA ASN A 390 -9.20 14.05 8.65
C ASN A 390 -10.04 13.30 9.71
N LEU A 391 -11.32 13.02 9.41
CA LEU A 391 -12.24 12.33 10.32
C LEU A 391 -12.32 10.82 10.13
N ILE A 392 -11.69 10.22 9.13
CA ILE A 392 -11.62 8.75 8.98
C ILE A 392 -10.44 8.17 9.79
N ASP A 393 -9.43 8.98 10.12
CA ASP A 393 -8.14 8.55 10.69
C ASP A 393 -8.16 8.19 12.21
N ALA A 394 -9.33 8.23 12.86
CA ALA A 394 -9.53 7.91 14.28
C ALA A 394 -10.81 7.06 14.58
N SER A 395 -11.42 6.41 13.57
CA SER A 395 -12.70 5.66 13.71
C SER A 395 -12.53 4.17 14.04
N SER A 396 -11.30 3.66 14.11
CA SER A 396 -11.07 2.22 14.12
C SER A 396 -11.17 1.54 15.49
N GLU A 397 -11.69 2.22 16.51
CA GLU A 397 -12.17 1.56 17.73
C GLU A 397 -13.71 1.39 17.66
N PHE A 398 -14.16 0.14 17.49
CA PHE A 398 -15.38 -0.53 17.99
C PHE A 398 -15.92 -1.60 17.01
N GLY A 399 -16.15 -2.80 17.55
CA GLY A 399 -16.32 -4.05 16.81
C GLY A 399 -17.73 -4.44 16.36
N ARG A 400 -17.72 -5.54 15.59
CA ARG A 400 -18.80 -6.29 14.91
C ARG A 400 -20.07 -6.57 15.73
N LEU A 401 -21.22 -6.52 15.05
CA LEU A 401 -22.39 -7.42 15.15
C LEU A 401 -23.10 -7.37 13.78
N GLY A 402 -23.18 -8.45 13.01
CA GLY A 402 -24.35 -9.34 13.02
C GLY A 402 -24.94 -9.43 11.60
N SER A 403 -25.51 -10.59 11.26
CA SER A 403 -25.63 -11.17 9.91
C SER A 403 -26.99 -11.03 9.20
N LEU A 404 -26.97 -11.11 7.85
CA LEU A 404 -28.01 -11.57 6.86
C LEU A 404 -29.18 -10.60 6.49
N PRO A 405 -30.00 -10.86 5.42
CA PRO A 405 -29.73 -11.22 4.02
C PRO A 405 -30.58 -10.42 2.96
N THR A 406 -30.20 -10.54 1.67
CA THR A 406 -30.97 -10.36 0.40
C THR A 406 -32.25 -9.48 0.34
N ALA A 407 -32.30 -8.53 -0.63
CA ALA A 407 -33.55 -8.09 -1.27
C ALA A 407 -33.42 -7.96 -2.79
N ARG A 408 -34.41 -8.54 -3.49
CA ARG A 408 -34.57 -8.62 -4.94
C ARG A 408 -35.10 -7.31 -5.55
N ARG A 409 -34.77 -7.11 -6.83
CA ARG A 409 -35.41 -6.21 -7.82
C ARG A 409 -36.95 -6.24 -7.76
N MET A 410 -37.59 -5.11 -8.09
CA MET A 410 -38.50 -4.93 -9.25
C MET A 410 -39.05 -3.47 -9.36
N PRO A 411 -39.63 -3.06 -10.52
CA PRO A 411 -39.44 -1.78 -11.22
C PRO A 411 -40.61 -0.79 -11.02
N ASN A 412 -40.55 0.48 -11.46
CA ASN A 412 -41.00 0.99 -12.76
C ASN A 412 -40.87 2.55 -12.76
N ARG A 413 -40.28 3.18 -13.79
CA ARG A 413 -40.90 3.86 -14.95
C ARG A 413 -41.06 5.39 -14.82
N ASN A 414 -40.37 6.04 -15.74
CA ASN A 414 -40.72 7.26 -16.47
C ASN A 414 -40.81 8.57 -15.68
N ASN A 415 -39.75 9.38 -15.78
CA ASN A 415 -39.84 10.61 -16.56
C ASN A 415 -38.50 10.88 -17.26
N ASN A 416 -38.59 11.17 -18.55
CA ASN A 416 -37.51 11.74 -19.34
C ASN A 416 -37.13 13.08 -18.71
N GLU A 417 -35.86 13.24 -18.35
CA GLU A 417 -35.11 14.47 -18.59
C GLU A 417 -33.61 14.13 -18.42
N SER A 418 -32.88 14.32 -19.50
CA SER A 418 -31.42 14.22 -19.56
C SER A 418 -30.81 15.32 -18.70
N VAL A 419 -30.17 14.96 -17.59
CA VAL A 419 -29.39 15.91 -16.78
C VAL A 419 -27.99 16.05 -17.40
N ASP A 420 -27.96 16.65 -18.59
CA ASP A 420 -26.78 17.22 -19.24
C ASP A 420 -27.22 18.61 -19.76
N ASP A 421 -27.31 19.61 -18.87
CA ASP A 421 -27.41 21.02 -19.26
C ASP A 421 -26.39 21.85 -18.46
N PRO A 422 -25.30 22.34 -19.07
CA PRO A 422 -24.22 23.08 -18.41
C PRO A 422 -24.54 24.58 -18.23
N LYS A 423 -25.79 24.97 -17.92
CA LYS A 423 -26.19 26.39 -17.81
C LYS A 423 -26.98 26.78 -16.56
N GLN A 424 -26.53 26.35 -15.39
CA GLN A 424 -26.78 27.07 -14.13
C GLN A 424 -25.46 27.26 -13.38
N SER A 425 -24.79 28.40 -13.63
CA SER A 425 -23.41 28.66 -13.19
C SER A 425 -23.22 30.09 -12.67
N ILE A 426 -23.83 30.49 -11.55
CA ILE A 426 -23.54 31.72 -10.77
C ILE A 426 -24.13 31.45 -9.37
N ARG A 427 -23.51 31.59 -8.19
CA ARG A 427 -22.25 32.13 -7.67
C ARG A 427 -22.11 31.54 -6.26
N HIS A 428 -21.03 30.84 -5.92
CA HIS A 428 -20.49 30.84 -4.55
C HIS A 428 -18.99 30.69 -4.72
N ASP A 429 -18.29 31.80 -4.53
CA ASP A 429 -16.88 31.98 -4.91
C ASP A 429 -15.95 31.30 -3.90
N ALA A 430 -16.35 30.13 -3.39
CA ALA A 430 -15.93 29.67 -2.08
C ALA A 430 -14.42 29.41 -1.96
N SER A 431 -13.82 29.88 -0.87
CA SER A 431 -12.39 29.71 -0.64
C SER A 431 -12.04 28.24 -0.44
N GLU A 432 -10.84 27.86 -0.89
CA GLU A 432 -10.27 26.58 -0.56
C GLU A 432 -10.06 26.50 0.97
N VAL A 433 -10.71 25.53 1.60
CA VAL A 433 -10.61 25.30 3.05
C VAL A 433 -9.41 24.42 3.37
N ARG A 434 -8.69 24.77 4.44
CA ARG A 434 -7.57 23.98 4.96
C ARG A 434 -7.86 23.48 6.37
N TRP A 435 -7.34 22.30 6.69
CA TRP A 435 -7.46 21.78 8.05
C TRP A 435 -6.66 22.65 9.04
N ASN A 436 -7.29 23.00 10.15
CA ASN A 436 -6.74 23.84 11.20
C ASN A 436 -6.80 23.10 12.53
N LYS A 437 -5.61 22.79 13.05
CA LYS A 437 -5.48 22.00 14.27
C LYS A 437 -6.04 22.70 15.52
N THR A 438 -6.02 24.02 15.57
CA THR A 438 -6.61 24.77 16.68
C THR A 438 -8.13 24.63 16.72
N LEU A 439 -8.77 24.59 15.55
CA LEU A 439 -10.22 24.35 15.43
C LEU A 439 -10.56 22.89 15.77
N GLU A 440 -9.73 21.94 15.36
CA GLU A 440 -9.87 20.51 15.70
C GLU A 440 -9.74 20.27 17.21
N GLU A 441 -8.75 20.89 17.87
CA GLU A 441 -8.55 20.79 19.31
C GLU A 441 -9.75 21.40 20.06
N PHE A 442 -10.25 22.56 19.62
CA PHE A 442 -11.46 23.16 20.21
C PHE A 442 -12.69 22.26 20.07
N ALA A 443 -12.93 21.72 18.86
CA ALA A 443 -14.04 20.82 18.58
C ALA A 443 -13.95 19.52 19.40
N SER A 444 -12.75 18.99 19.59
CA SER A 444 -12.49 17.78 20.37
C SER A 444 -12.70 18.03 21.87
N ASP A 445 -12.17 19.14 22.40
CA ASP A 445 -12.36 19.53 23.80
C ASP A 445 -13.85 19.77 24.11
N TYR A 446 -14.58 20.39 23.18
CA TYR A 446 -16.01 20.59 23.31
C TYR A 446 -16.76 19.27 23.41
N LEU A 447 -16.51 18.35 22.48
CA LEU A 447 -17.15 17.04 22.48
C LEU A 447 -16.76 16.20 23.70
N ASP A 448 -15.53 16.31 24.20
CA ASP A 448 -15.14 15.62 25.44
C ASP A 448 -15.99 16.07 26.64
N SER A 449 -16.47 17.32 26.65
CA SER A 449 -17.28 17.88 27.73
C SER A 449 -18.75 17.45 27.74
N THR A 450 -19.31 16.98 26.61
CA THR A 450 -20.76 16.69 26.50
C THR A 450 -21.10 15.61 25.47
N CYS A 451 -22.30 15.05 25.56
CA CYS A 451 -22.94 14.27 24.49
C CYS A 451 -24.32 14.84 24.14
N GLU A 452 -24.62 16.04 24.63
CA GLU A 452 -25.86 16.75 24.33
C GLU A 452 -25.74 17.43 22.96
N PHE A 453 -26.74 17.22 22.09
CA PHE A 453 -26.82 17.87 20.78
C PHE A 453 -27.19 19.35 20.94
N ARG A 454 -26.19 20.17 21.19
CA ARG A 454 -26.28 21.63 21.33
C ARG A 454 -24.97 22.26 20.87
N HIS A 455 -25.01 23.54 20.52
CA HIS A 455 -23.83 24.29 20.10
C HIS A 455 -22.91 24.66 21.27
N SER A 456 -21.63 24.86 20.97
CA SER A 456 -20.58 25.06 21.97
C SER A 456 -20.58 26.43 22.65
N GLY A 457 -21.28 27.43 22.10
CA GLY A 457 -21.16 28.81 22.55
C GLY A 457 -19.85 29.50 22.12
N GLY A 458 -19.05 28.83 21.29
CA GLY A 458 -17.67 29.20 20.92
C GLY A 458 -17.58 30.34 19.91
N PRO A 459 -16.37 30.92 19.71
CA PRO A 459 -16.19 32.05 18.79
C PRO A 459 -16.17 31.66 17.30
N TYR A 460 -16.27 30.37 16.98
CA TYR A 460 -16.16 29.83 15.63
C TYR A 460 -17.54 29.52 15.03
N GLY A 461 -17.59 29.29 13.71
CA GLY A 461 -18.79 28.71 13.10
C GLY A 461 -18.81 27.21 13.34
N GLU A 462 -19.98 26.60 13.59
CA GLU A 462 -20.05 25.21 14.06
C GLU A 462 -21.09 24.37 13.29
N ASN A 463 -20.71 23.17 12.84
CA ASN A 463 -21.63 22.13 12.38
C ASN A 463 -21.62 20.94 13.33
N LEU A 464 -22.81 20.42 13.65
CA LEU A 464 -22.99 19.28 14.53
C LEU A 464 -23.71 18.12 13.81
N ALA A 465 -23.38 16.89 14.17
CA ALA A 465 -24.13 15.72 13.77
C ALA A 465 -24.02 14.63 14.84
N ILE A 466 -25.15 14.08 15.26
CA ILE A 466 -25.21 12.96 16.21
C ILE A 466 -26.09 11.85 15.62
N GLY A 467 -25.91 10.60 16.05
CA GLY A 467 -26.71 9.47 15.55
C GLY A 467 -26.18 8.82 14.26
N CYS A 468 -25.00 9.22 13.78
CA CYS A 468 -24.45 8.63 12.55
C CYS A 468 -23.81 7.26 12.80
N SER A 469 -23.96 6.34 11.85
CA SER A 469 -23.34 5.01 11.89
C SER A 469 -21.81 5.05 11.82
N ASN A 470 -21.27 6.07 11.16
CA ASN A 470 -19.85 6.41 11.14
C ASN A 470 -19.69 7.89 10.76
N VAL A 471 -18.49 8.43 10.93
CA VAL A 471 -18.25 9.86 10.76
C VAL A 471 -18.35 10.31 9.30
N THR A 472 -18.01 9.43 8.35
CA THR A 472 -18.22 9.67 6.92
C THR A 472 -19.71 9.89 6.61
N SER A 473 -20.60 9.12 7.24
CA SER A 473 -22.04 9.28 7.07
C SER A 473 -22.59 10.58 7.67
N CYS A 474 -21.96 11.14 8.71
CA CYS A 474 -22.32 12.48 9.22
C CYS A 474 -21.99 13.57 8.18
N VAL A 475 -20.78 13.53 7.63
CA VAL A 475 -20.32 14.52 6.65
C VAL A 475 -21.12 14.41 5.34
N GLU A 476 -21.52 13.20 4.96
CA GLU A 476 -22.41 12.97 3.82
C GLU A 476 -23.82 13.52 4.06
N ALA A 477 -24.36 13.38 5.28
CA ALA A 477 -25.65 13.96 5.62
C ALA A 477 -25.64 15.48 5.44
N TRP A 478 -24.60 16.17 5.91
CA TRP A 478 -24.41 17.61 5.67
C TRP A 478 -24.29 17.95 4.18
N GLY A 479 -23.51 17.17 3.42
CA GLY A 479 -23.36 17.39 1.98
C GLY A 479 -24.64 17.15 1.17
N ASN A 480 -25.52 16.27 1.65
CA ASN A 480 -26.75 15.87 0.95
C ASN A 480 -27.87 16.92 1.05
N GLU A 481 -27.83 17.83 2.03
CA GLU A 481 -28.74 18.99 2.10
C GLU A 481 -28.64 19.89 0.86
N ARG A 482 -27.55 19.78 0.09
CA ARG A 482 -27.43 20.32 -1.27
C ARG A 482 -28.67 20.07 -2.12
N GLY A 483 -29.28 18.88 -2.02
CA GLY A 483 -30.43 18.50 -2.84
C GLY A 483 -31.67 19.37 -2.61
N ILE A 484 -31.70 20.11 -1.49
CA ILE A 484 -32.79 21.02 -1.11
C ILE A 484 -32.33 22.48 -0.95
N TYR A 485 -31.05 22.78 -1.23
CA TYR A 485 -30.52 24.13 -1.21
C TYR A 485 -30.93 24.91 -2.47
N ASP A 486 -31.55 26.08 -2.28
CA ASP A 486 -31.92 26.96 -3.37
C ASP A 486 -30.71 27.80 -3.83
N PHE A 487 -30.01 27.33 -4.85
CA PHE A 487 -28.92 28.06 -5.48
C PHE A 487 -29.36 29.36 -6.19
N GLY A 488 -30.66 29.53 -6.44
CA GLY A 488 -31.26 30.75 -6.99
C GLY A 488 -31.51 31.84 -5.95
N ASP A 489 -31.63 31.47 -4.67
CA ASP A 489 -31.75 32.38 -3.53
C ASP A 489 -30.86 31.91 -2.37
N PRO A 490 -29.53 32.15 -2.48
CA PRO A 490 -28.58 31.50 -1.60
C PRO A 490 -28.54 32.17 -0.23
N GLN A 491 -29.37 31.64 0.66
CA GLN A 491 -29.51 32.11 2.04
C GLN A 491 -29.38 30.93 2.99
N PHE A 492 -29.05 31.22 4.24
CA PHE A 492 -29.14 30.22 5.29
C PHE A 492 -30.61 29.87 5.53
N THR A 493 -30.92 28.57 5.55
CA THR A 493 -32.18 28.03 6.08
C THR A 493 -31.84 26.94 7.09
N GLU A 494 -32.74 26.70 8.07
CA GLU A 494 -32.53 25.62 9.05
C GLU A 494 -32.40 24.25 8.38
N GLU A 495 -33.02 24.04 7.21
CA GLU A 495 -32.96 22.79 6.46
C GLU A 495 -31.65 22.60 5.66
N THR A 496 -30.87 23.66 5.44
CA THR A 496 -29.62 23.63 4.65
C THR A 496 -28.43 24.21 5.40
N GLY A 497 -28.56 24.34 6.72
CA GLY A 497 -27.61 24.99 7.58
C GLY A 497 -26.25 24.30 7.58
N HIS A 498 -26.22 22.96 7.49
CA HIS A 498 -24.96 22.24 7.48
C HIS A 498 -24.27 22.34 6.13
N PHE A 499 -25.02 22.23 5.03
CA PHE A 499 -24.45 22.39 3.69
C PHE A 499 -23.88 23.78 3.46
N THR A 500 -24.59 24.83 3.89
CA THR A 500 -24.14 26.22 3.70
C THR A 500 -22.83 26.52 4.43
N GLN A 501 -22.54 25.83 5.53
CA GLN A 501 -21.26 25.97 6.24
C GLN A 501 -20.10 25.25 5.53
N LEU A 502 -20.38 24.23 4.69
CA LEU A 502 -19.37 23.53 3.87
C LEU A 502 -18.93 24.33 2.63
N VAL A 503 -19.77 25.25 2.16
CA VAL A 503 -19.58 25.99 0.90
C VAL A 503 -19.47 27.50 1.11
N TRP A 504 -19.29 27.94 2.36
CA TRP A 504 -19.22 29.35 2.68
C TRP A 504 -17.92 29.97 2.20
N ASN A 505 -18.02 31.13 1.56
CA ASN A 505 -16.88 31.65 0.81
C ASN A 505 -15.75 32.18 1.67
N ASP A 506 -16.09 32.89 2.74
CA ASP A 506 -15.06 33.51 3.58
C ASP A 506 -14.40 32.52 4.54
N THR A 507 -14.89 31.27 4.62
CA THR A 507 -14.31 30.22 5.45
C THR A 507 -13.05 29.69 4.80
N THR A 508 -11.92 29.77 5.48
CA THR A 508 -10.62 29.30 4.97
C THR A 508 -10.03 28.17 5.79
N ASP A 509 -10.49 28.00 7.02
CA ASP A 509 -9.96 27.09 8.02
C ASP A 509 -11.08 26.26 8.61
N ILE A 510 -10.84 24.96 8.78
CA ILE A 510 -11.80 24.01 9.34
C ILE A 510 -11.08 23.02 10.26
N GLY A 511 -11.68 22.63 11.37
CA GLY A 511 -11.18 21.55 12.20
C GLY A 511 -12.29 20.89 12.98
N CYS A 512 -12.25 19.57 13.12
CA CYS A 512 -13.36 18.81 13.69
C CYS A 512 -12.90 17.78 14.70
N GLY A 513 -13.70 17.63 15.75
CA GLY A 513 -13.57 16.60 16.74
C GLY A 513 -14.69 15.57 16.58
N ARG A 514 -14.53 14.42 17.22
CA ARG A 514 -15.59 13.41 17.27
C ARG A 514 -15.56 12.62 18.55
N LYS A 515 -16.71 12.10 18.94
CA LYS A 515 -16.86 11.26 20.13
C LYS A 515 -17.96 10.23 19.93
N LEU A 516 -17.75 9.03 20.44
CA LEU A 516 -18.80 8.01 20.49
C LEU A 516 -19.67 8.27 21.74
N CYS A 517 -20.93 8.63 21.55
CA CYS A 517 -21.87 8.99 22.62
C CYS A 517 -22.80 7.82 22.99
N GLY A 518 -22.21 6.65 23.25
CA GLY A 518 -22.97 5.46 23.64
C GLY A 518 -23.98 5.04 22.57
N ASP A 519 -25.25 4.86 22.97
CA ASP A 519 -26.34 4.43 22.09
C ASP A 519 -26.76 5.51 21.07
N ASP A 520 -26.40 6.78 21.32
CA ASP A 520 -26.66 7.90 20.41
C ASP A 520 -25.67 7.96 19.23
N GLY A 521 -24.76 6.99 19.13
CA GLY A 521 -23.84 6.85 17.99
C GLY A 521 -22.72 7.88 17.97
N TRP A 522 -22.14 8.11 16.79
CA TRP A 522 -21.06 9.09 16.63
C TRP A 522 -21.61 10.52 16.71
N TYR A 523 -21.03 11.31 17.61
CA TYR A 523 -21.19 12.75 17.68
C TYR A 523 -19.98 13.42 17.01
N LEU A 524 -20.25 14.23 16.00
CA LEU A 524 -19.30 15.01 15.24
C LEU A 524 -19.56 16.50 15.47
N ALA A 525 -18.51 17.26 15.75
CA ALA A 525 -18.51 18.72 15.78
C ALA A 525 -17.39 19.25 14.89
N CYS A 526 -17.71 20.21 14.04
CA CYS A 526 -16.78 20.83 13.11
C CYS A 526 -16.81 22.34 13.28
N GLU A 527 -15.64 22.93 13.44
CA GLU A 527 -15.44 24.35 13.69
C GLU A 527 -14.80 25.00 12.47
N TYR A 528 -15.25 26.21 12.14
CA TYR A 528 -14.93 26.90 10.89
C TYR A 528 -14.50 28.34 11.16
N TRP A 529 -13.49 28.80 10.43
CA TRP A 529 -12.97 30.16 10.53
C TRP A 529 -12.50 30.71 9.17
N PRO A 530 -12.73 32.00 8.87
CA PRO A 530 -13.80 32.84 9.38
C PRO A 530 -15.17 32.13 9.37
N ARG A 531 -16.06 32.48 10.31
CA ARG A 531 -17.36 31.82 10.46
C ARG A 531 -18.27 32.06 9.27
N GLY A 532 -19.07 31.05 8.91
CA GLY A 532 -19.95 31.10 7.74
C GLY A 532 -21.35 31.62 8.06
N ASN A 533 -22.16 30.80 8.74
CA ASN A 533 -23.60 31.04 8.86
C ASN A 533 -24.17 31.03 10.30
N VAL A 534 -23.65 30.21 11.22
CA VAL A 534 -24.16 30.05 12.60
C VAL A 534 -23.02 30.31 13.58
N GLU A 535 -23.22 31.22 14.54
CA GLU A 535 -22.37 31.30 15.74
C GLU A 535 -22.73 30.12 16.64
N GLY A 536 -21.73 29.43 17.21
CA GLY A 536 -22.02 28.51 18.32
C GLY A 536 -22.72 29.31 19.41
N ALA A 537 -24.03 29.14 19.57
CA ALA A 537 -24.89 29.94 20.45
C ALA A 537 -25.32 29.16 21.69
#